data_AF-A0A8S9N3I5-F1
#
_entry.id   AF-A0A8S9N3I5-F1
#
_cell.length_a   1.000
_cell.length_b   1.000
_cell.length_c   1.000
_cell.angle_alpha   90.00
_cell.angle_beta   90.00
_cell.angle_gamma   90.00
#
_symmetry.space_group_name_H-M   'P 1'
#
loop_
_entity.id
_entity.type
_entity.pdbx_description
1 polymer ?
#
loop_
_entity_poly.entity_id
_entity_poly.type
_entity_poly.pdbx_seq_one_letter_code
_entity_poly.pdbx_strand_id
1 'polypeptide(L)' 'MGLHRDELHAQVEIDGRVLGEGVGSTWDEARMQAAERALYSMRSMPPLHRRQGSPRSFGGMSNKRLKPNFQRMPSSGRYS' A
#
# COMPACT_ATOMS: atom_id res chain seq x y z
N MET A 1 -1.79 22.75 44.25
CA MET A 1 -0.81 22.04 43.41
C MET A 1 -1.58 21.37 42.28
N GLY A 2 -1.78 22.06 41.16
CA GLY A 2 -2.37 21.44 39.98
C GLY A 2 -1.34 20.53 39.35
N LEU A 3 -1.55 19.21 39.43
CA LEU A 3 -0.78 18.24 38.66
C LEU A 3 -0.97 18.62 37.19
N HIS A 4 0.07 19.19 36.58
CA HIS A 4 0.20 19.21 35.14
C HIS A 4 0.37 17.74 34.75
N ARG A 5 -0.76 17.02 34.64
CA ARG A 5 -0.77 15.76 33.90
C ARG A 5 -0.45 16.18 32.50
N ASP A 6 0.77 15.87 32.05
CA ASP A 6 1.20 16.05 30.68
C ASP A 6 0.23 15.25 29.80
N GLU A 7 -0.83 15.92 29.36
CA GLU A 7 -1.85 15.32 28.53
C GLU A 7 -1.22 15.12 27.16
N LEU A 8 -1.06 13.86 26.79
CA LEU A 8 -0.43 13.48 25.55
C LEU A 8 -1.49 13.47 24.47
N HIS A 9 -1.17 14.12 23.35
CA HIS A 9 -2.02 14.16 22.16
C HIS A 9 -1.44 13.25 21.09
N ALA A 10 -2.31 12.51 20.42
CA ALA A 10 -1.98 11.69 19.27
C ALA A 10 -2.97 11.94 18.14
N GLN A 11 -2.50 11.88 16.90
CA GLN A 11 -3.33 12.10 15.72
C GLN A 11 -2.98 11.05 14.65
N VAL A 12 -4.00 10.50 14.00
CA VAL A 12 -3.88 9.54 12.91
C VAL A 12 -4.17 10.26 11.61
N GLU A 13 -3.15 10.38 10.78
CA GLU A 13 -3.23 10.98 9.45
C GLU A 13 -3.06 9.91 8.37
N ILE A 14 -3.96 9.88 7.39
CA ILE A 14 -3.88 9.03 6.21
C ILE A 14 -4.09 9.92 4.98
N ASP A 15 -3.17 9.85 4.02
CA ASP A 15 -3.23 10.60 2.76
C ASP A 15 -3.44 12.12 2.92
N GLY A 16 -2.76 12.74 3.91
CA GLY A 16 -2.88 14.18 4.17
C GLY A 16 -4.11 14.57 4.99
N ARG A 17 -4.94 13.61 5.41
CA ARG A 17 -6.18 13.83 6.14
C ARG A 17 -6.10 13.20 7.52
N VAL A 18 -6.34 14.02 8.54
CA VAL A 18 -6.54 13.53 9.91
C VAL A 18 -7.87 12.80 9.99
N LEU A 19 -7.83 11.54 10.43
CA LEU A 19 -9.00 10.68 10.59
C LEU A 19 -9.37 10.45 12.06
N GLY A 20 -8.44 10.66 12.98
CA GLY A 20 -8.70 10.49 14.41
C GLY A 20 -7.69 11.23 15.27
N GLU A 21 -8.16 11.77 16.38
CA GLU A 21 -7.38 12.49 17.39
C GLU A 21 -7.63 11.84 18.73
N GLY A 22 -6.62 11.73 19.59
CA GLY A 22 -6.71 11.12 20.89
C GLY A 22 -5.90 11.88 21.93
N VAL A 23 -6.37 11.83 23.17
CA VAL A 23 -5.77 12.44 24.34
C VAL A 23 -5.69 11.39 25.44
N GLY A 24 -4.59 11.38 26.19
CA GLY A 24 -4.38 10.41 27.24
C GLY A 24 -3.33 10.87 28.25
N SER A 25 -3.39 10.31 29.45
CA SER A 25 -2.32 10.49 30.45
C SER A 25 -1.07 9.65 30.12
N THR A 26 -1.20 8.74 29.14
CA THR A 26 -0.10 7.93 28.59
C THR A 26 -0.16 7.93 27.07
N TRP A 27 0.98 7.62 26.44
CA TRP A 27 1.07 7.54 24.99
C TRP A 27 0.16 6.46 24.40
N ASP A 28 0.05 5.31 25.06
CA ASP A 28 -0.79 4.19 24.62
C ASP A 28 -2.27 4.55 24.66
N GLU A 29 -2.71 5.29 25.68
CA GLU A 29 -4.08 5.77 25.81
C GLU A 29 -4.43 6.76 24.70
N ALA A 30 -3.57 7.77 24.47
CA ALA A 30 -3.77 8.75 23.40
C ALA A 30 -3.82 8.08 22.02
N ARG A 31 -2.90 7.12 21.77
CA ARG A 31 -2.83 6.37 20.51
C ARG A 31 -4.06 5.51 20.28
N MET A 32 -4.51 4.78 21.31
CA MET A 32 -5.69 3.92 21.24
C MET A 32 -6.94 4.73 20.94
N GLN A 33 -7.13 5.87 21.62
CA GLN A 33 -8.27 6.74 21.38
C GLN A 33 -8.25 7.35 19.96
N ALA A 34 -7.07 7.77 19.48
CA ALA A 34 -6.92 8.27 18.11
C ALA A 34 -7.23 7.19 17.06
N ALA A 35 -6.79 5.95 17.29
CA ALA A 35 -7.04 4.81 16.40
C ALA A 35 -8.52 4.41 16.36
N GLU A 36 -9.21 4.40 17.51
CA GLU A 36 -10.64 4.11 17.56
C GLU A 36 -11.45 5.15 16.78
N ARG A 37 -11.15 6.44 16.98
CA ARG A 37 -11.78 7.54 16.23
C ARG A 37 -11.48 7.44 14.73
N ALA A 38 -10.24 7.09 14.36
CA ALA A 38 -9.87 6.86 12.97
C ALA A 38 -10.65 5.71 12.34
N LEU A 39 -10.84 4.58 13.04
CA LEU A 39 -11.63 3.45 12.55
C LEU A 39 -13.09 3.82 12.33
N TYR A 40 -13.68 4.61 13.23
CA TYR A 40 -15.04 5.10 13.07
C TYR A 40 -15.16 6.03 11.86
N SER A 41 -14.21 6.97 11.70
CA SER A 41 -14.16 7.85 10.53
C SER A 41 -13.88 7.10 9.22
N MET A 42 -13.14 6.00 9.28
CA MET A 42 -12.90 5.14 8.11
C MET A 42 -14.12 4.32 7.76
N ARG A 43 -14.93 3.89 8.73
CA ARG A 43 -16.13 3.09 8.47
C ARG A 43 -17.28 3.91 7.88
N SER A 44 -17.29 5.22 8.10
CA SER A 44 -18.20 6.14 7.40
C SER A 44 -17.73 6.49 5.99
N MET A 45 -16.47 6.20 5.64
CA MET A 45 -15.97 6.31 4.28
C MET A 45 -16.03 4.95 3.57
N PRO A 46 -16.65 4.84 2.38
CA PRO A 46 -16.51 3.63 1.57
C PRO A 46 -15.01 3.38 1.35
N PRO A 47 -14.55 2.11 1.31
CA PRO A 47 -13.13 1.81 1.18
C PRO A 47 -12.59 2.52 -0.06
N LEU A 48 -11.83 3.60 0.16
CA LEU A 48 -11.20 4.35 -0.91
C LEU A 48 -10.05 3.49 -1.42
N HIS A 49 -10.38 2.50 -2.24
CA HIS A 49 -9.55 2.05 -3.35
C HIS A 49 -8.07 1.82 -2.96
N ARG A 50 -7.82 1.24 -1.78
CA ARG A 50 -6.48 0.83 -1.31
C ARG A 50 -6.10 -0.45 -2.05
N ARG A 51 -5.78 -0.26 -3.34
CA ARG A 51 -5.03 -1.07 -4.32
C ARG A 51 -5.32 -0.61 -5.77
N GLN A 52 -5.66 0.66 -6.02
CA GLN A 52 -5.53 1.22 -7.37
C GLN A 52 -4.07 1.65 -7.59
N GLY A 53 -3.18 0.66 -7.64
CA GLY A 53 -1.73 0.86 -7.64
C GLY A 53 -0.95 -0.27 -8.31
N SER A 54 -1.55 -0.94 -9.27
CA SER A 54 -0.81 -1.29 -10.48
C SER A 54 -1.71 -0.82 -11.62
N PRO A 55 -1.44 0.36 -12.20
CA PRO A 55 -1.91 0.60 -13.54
C PRO A 55 -1.29 -0.53 -14.34
N ARG A 56 -2.08 -1.53 -14.75
CA ARG A 56 -1.66 -2.41 -15.83
C ARG A 56 -1.32 -1.45 -16.94
N SER A 57 -0.04 -1.25 -17.17
CA SER A 57 0.46 -0.40 -18.23
C SER A 57 -0.25 -0.88 -19.48
N PHE A 58 -1.20 -0.09 -19.97
CA PHE A 58 -1.60 -0.11 -21.37
C PHE A 58 -0.41 0.45 -22.17
N GLY A 59 0.75 -0.18 -22.02
CA GLY A 59 1.83 -0.11 -22.97
C GLY A 59 1.46 -1.10 -24.04
N GLY A 60 0.87 -0.59 -25.12
CA GLY A 60 0.72 -1.29 -26.39
C GLY A 60 2.10 -1.63 -26.97
N MET A 61 2.84 -2.49 -26.29
CA MET A 61 4.05 -3.09 -26.79
C MET A 61 3.63 -4.35 -27.50
N SER A 62 3.69 -4.29 -28.82
CA SER A 62 3.60 -5.47 -29.67
C SER A 62 4.67 -6.46 -29.22
N ASN A 63 4.29 -7.40 -28.34
CA ASN A 63 5.10 -8.55 -27.99
C ASN A 63 5.13 -9.50 -29.20
N LYS A 64 5.74 -9.04 -30.30
CA LYS A 64 6.34 -9.95 -31.26
C LYS A 64 7.55 -10.53 -30.58
N ARG A 65 7.31 -11.58 -29.79
CA ARG A 65 8.34 -12.52 -29.37
C ARG A 65 9.02 -12.98 -30.66
N LEU A 66 10.13 -12.32 -31.02
CA LEU A 66 11.04 -12.78 -32.05
C LEU A 66 11.40 -14.19 -31.65
N LYS A 67 10.83 -15.18 -32.34
CA LYS A 67 11.22 -16.57 -32.17
C LYS A 67 12.74 -16.58 -32.35
N PRO A 68 13.53 -17.09 -31.40
CA PRO A 68 14.87 -17.50 -31.77
C PRO A 68 14.66 -18.64 -32.75
N ASN A 69 14.84 -18.36 -34.04
CA ASN A 69 14.96 -19.37 -35.06
C ASN A 69 16.24 -20.13 -34.75
N PHE A 70 16.18 -21.11 -33.86
CA PHE A 70 17.15 -22.20 -33.84
C PHE A 70 16.83 -23.09 -35.03
N GLN A 71 17.06 -22.56 -36.22
CA GLN A 71 17.20 -23.35 -37.43
C GLN A 71 18.53 -24.07 -37.29
N ARG A 72 18.50 -25.22 -36.59
CA ARG A 72 19.63 -26.12 -36.47
C ARG A 72 19.97 -26.58 -37.89
N MET A 73 21.08 -26.04 -38.41
CA MET A 73 21.71 -26.47 -39.65
C MET A 73 21.78 -28.01 -39.71
N PRO A 74 21.49 -28.63 -40.88
CA PRO A 74 21.59 -30.07 -41.01
C PRO A 74 23.07 -30.42 -41.07
N SER A 75 23.63 -30.94 -39.97
CA SER A 75 24.95 -31.56 -40.06
C SER A 75 24.77 -32.92 -40.68
N SER A 76 24.97 -32.98 -42.00
CA SER A 76 25.17 -34.19 -42.78
C SER A 76 26.15 -35.13 -42.08
N GLY A 77 25.72 -36.37 -41.87
CA GLY A 77 26.56 -37.40 -41.27
C GLY A 77 25.87 -38.76 -41.24
N ARG A 78 25.30 -39.18 -42.37
CA ARG A 78 25.11 -40.62 -42.63
C ARG A 78 26.49 -41.20 -42.83
N TYR A 79 26.98 -42.06 -41.94
CA TYR A 79 27.82 -43.20 -42.32
C TYR A 79 27.61 -44.34 -41.31
N SER A 80 27.28 -45.49 -41.93
CA SER A 80 27.49 -46.90 -41.55
C SER A 80 27.33 -47.34 -40.10
#